data_AF-D4H4T4-F1
#
_entry.id   AF-D4H4T4-F1
#
_cell.length_a   1.000
_cell.length_b   1.000
_cell.length_c   1.000
_cell.angle_alpha   90.00
_cell.angle_beta   90.00
_cell.angle_gamma   90.00
#
_symmetry.space_group_name_H-M   'P 1'
#
loop_
_entity.id
_entity.type
_entity.pdbx_description
1 polymer ?
#
loop_
_entity_poly.entity_id
_entity_poly.type
_entity_poly.pdbx_seq_one_letter_code
_entity_poly.pdbx_strand_id
1 'polypeptide(L)'
;MYKNEMIEAIEKHGIDFTAKMLAEYINQKIPAEDVATQFVLEELEAASQGNEIAKQFALSSGFDEDDYVGAMENSFKEVDGADGPQQTLLKYCSILFFDMNLAVELRVRTVDNIMREWQLGKYAAVNNNFKLINIVNKSNFLDEGIFANINNDLNNSINQDCDVMILMAYGYARRTVSAGLYLQRIFNFEEYQHSKMVFISLQRQTGQTVEFQEEAASQAVELLQSYDNRLNRQTVSALISSIELNQVSDITCSNGFIEYEDILQMYYMS
;
A
#
# COMPACT_ATOMS: atom_id res chain seq x y z
N MET A 1 -2.57 43.75 3.84
CA MET A 1 -2.64 42.48 3.11
C MET A 1 -3.52 41.58 3.96
N TYR A 2 -4.77 41.34 3.57
CA TYR A 2 -5.66 40.45 4.32
C TYR A 2 -5.05 39.05 4.25
N LYS A 3 -4.53 38.57 5.38
CA LYS A 3 -4.21 37.14 5.49
C LYS A 3 -5.54 36.39 5.51
N ASN A 4 -5.52 35.29 4.79
CA ASN A 4 -6.68 34.51 4.40
C ASN A 4 -6.90 33.44 5.47
N GLU A 5 -8.13 33.28 5.98
CA GLU A 5 -8.43 32.40 7.13
C GLU A 5 -7.90 30.96 6.95
N MET A 6 -7.91 30.41 5.73
CA MET A 6 -7.33 29.09 5.45
C MET A 6 -5.80 29.08 5.52
N ILE A 7 -5.16 30.13 5.00
CA ILE A 7 -3.70 30.29 5.10
C ILE A 7 -3.29 30.45 6.56
N GLU A 8 -4.04 31.25 7.34
CA GLU A 8 -3.79 31.42 8.77
C GLU A 8 -3.97 30.10 9.53
N ALA A 9 -5.00 29.31 9.20
CA ALA A 9 -5.22 28.00 9.80
C ALA A 9 -4.04 27.05 9.52
N ILE A 10 -3.56 27.00 8.28
CA ILE A 10 -2.42 26.17 7.88
C ILE A 10 -1.13 26.65 8.55
N GLU A 11 -0.84 27.95 8.54
CA GLU A 11 0.35 28.53 9.17
C GLU A 11 0.37 28.26 10.69
N LYS A 12 -0.80 28.30 11.33
CA LYS A 12 -0.94 28.17 12.79
C LYS A 12 -0.95 26.72 13.27
N HIS A 13 -1.63 25.84 12.54
CA HIS A 13 -1.92 24.47 13.00
C HIS A 13 -1.24 23.38 12.17
N GLY A 14 -0.66 23.74 11.03
CA GLY A 14 -0.11 22.78 10.07
C GLY A 14 -1.19 22.18 9.17
N ILE A 15 -0.77 21.85 7.94
CA ILE A 15 -1.68 21.37 6.89
C ILE A 15 -2.41 20.08 7.25
N ASP A 16 -1.78 19.16 7.98
CA ASP A 16 -2.40 17.89 8.40
C ASP A 16 -3.61 18.11 9.30
N PHE A 17 -3.45 18.98 10.30
CA PHE A 17 -4.55 19.31 11.21
C PHE A 17 -5.66 20.07 10.46
N THR A 18 -5.30 21.02 9.60
CA THR A 18 -6.28 21.75 8.79
C THR A 18 -7.05 20.82 7.84
N ALA A 19 -6.37 19.89 7.19
CA ALA A 19 -6.97 18.91 6.29
C ALA A 19 -7.97 18.01 7.02
N LYS A 20 -7.62 17.57 8.24
CA LYS A 20 -8.52 16.79 9.10
C LYS A 20 -9.75 17.59 9.50
N MET A 21 -9.60 18.84 9.96
CA MET A 21 -10.73 19.70 10.32
C MET A 21 -11.65 19.96 9.12
N LEU A 22 -11.08 20.15 7.92
CA LEU A 22 -11.86 20.32 6.70
C LEU A 22 -12.60 19.03 6.32
N ALA A 23 -11.97 17.86 6.47
CA ALA A 23 -12.62 16.57 6.27
C ALA A 23 -13.81 16.37 7.23
N GLU A 24 -13.65 16.69 8.53
CA GLU A 24 -14.74 16.65 9.51
C GLU A 24 -15.90 17.56 9.11
N TYR A 25 -15.61 18.75 8.57
CA TYR A 25 -16.64 19.66 8.08
C TYR A 25 -17.35 19.16 6.83
N ILE A 26 -16.61 18.61 5.86
CA ILE A 26 -17.17 18.03 4.63
C ILE A 26 -18.01 16.78 4.96
N ASN A 27 -17.58 15.94 5.89
CA ASN A 27 -18.31 14.74 6.31
C ASN A 27 -19.71 15.04 6.85
N GLN A 28 -19.94 16.23 7.43
CA GLN A 28 -21.30 16.65 7.84
C GLN A 28 -22.28 16.80 6.66
N LYS A 29 -21.77 16.83 5.43
CA LYS A 29 -22.52 16.96 4.18
C LYS A 29 -22.62 15.64 3.39
N ILE A 30 -22.01 14.56 3.88
CA ILE A 30 -22.01 13.24 3.25
C ILE A 30 -23.03 12.37 4.00
N PRO A 31 -24.25 12.17 3.48
CA PRO A 31 -25.33 11.53 4.22
C PRO A 31 -25.24 9.99 4.27
N ALA A 32 -24.48 9.38 3.36
CA ALA A 32 -24.40 7.94 3.18
C ALA A 32 -23.11 7.53 2.47
N GLU A 33 -22.80 6.23 2.54
CA GLU A 33 -21.57 5.63 1.99
C GLU A 33 -21.49 5.74 0.46
N ASP A 34 -22.61 5.64 -0.25
CA ASP A 34 -22.67 5.84 -1.70
C ASP A 34 -22.25 7.26 -2.12
N VAL A 35 -22.66 8.28 -1.36
CA VAL A 35 -22.22 9.67 -1.55
C VAL A 35 -20.73 9.82 -1.24
N ALA A 36 -20.24 9.16 -0.18
CA ALA A 36 -18.82 9.18 0.19
C ALA A 36 -17.96 8.56 -0.91
N THR A 37 -18.34 7.38 -1.39
CA THR A 37 -17.66 6.65 -2.46
C THR A 37 -17.64 7.46 -3.74
N GLN A 38 -18.79 7.95 -4.21
CA GLN A 38 -18.85 8.76 -5.42
C GLN A 38 -17.99 10.02 -5.31
N PHE A 39 -18.07 10.75 -4.19
CA PHE A 39 -17.22 11.91 -3.94
C PHE A 39 -15.73 11.57 -4.00
N VAL A 40 -15.31 10.47 -3.38
CA VAL A 40 -13.91 10.02 -3.41
C VAL A 40 -13.49 9.67 -4.84
N LEU A 41 -14.29 8.90 -5.58
CA LEU A 41 -13.96 8.51 -6.97
C LEU A 41 -13.80 9.73 -7.87
N GLU A 42 -14.68 10.74 -7.76
CA GLU A 42 -14.54 11.99 -8.52
C GLU A 42 -13.26 12.76 -8.18
N GLU A 43 -12.89 12.81 -6.90
CA GLU A 43 -11.65 13.47 -6.47
C GLU A 43 -10.40 12.68 -6.88
N LEU A 44 -10.48 11.34 -6.96
CA LEU A 44 -9.41 10.49 -7.49
C LEU A 44 -9.25 10.66 -9.01
N GLU A 45 -10.35 10.76 -9.76
CA GLU A 45 -10.32 11.10 -11.19
C GLU A 45 -9.67 12.46 -11.44
N ALA A 46 -10.06 13.48 -10.66
CA ALA A 46 -9.44 14.79 -10.75
C ALA A 46 -7.94 14.74 -10.37
N ALA A 47 -7.58 13.93 -9.37
CA ALA A 47 -6.21 13.80 -8.90
C ALA A 47 -5.31 13.06 -9.90
N SER A 48 -5.83 12.06 -10.62
CA SER A 48 -5.10 11.30 -11.65
C SER A 48 -4.66 12.17 -12.84
N GLN A 49 -5.34 13.30 -13.05
CA GLN A 49 -5.02 14.30 -14.08
C GLN A 49 -4.19 15.47 -13.55
N GLY A 50 -3.89 15.50 -12.24
CA GLY A 50 -3.25 16.62 -11.55
C GLY A 50 -1.71 16.64 -11.64
N ASN A 51 -1.09 17.31 -10.66
CA ASN A 51 0.36 17.31 -10.50
C ASN A 51 0.86 15.97 -9.92
N GLU A 52 2.17 15.83 -9.75
CA GLU A 52 2.76 14.57 -9.24
C GLU A 52 2.19 14.14 -7.88
N ILE A 53 1.94 15.08 -6.97
CA ILE A 53 1.37 14.77 -5.65
C ILE A 53 -0.04 14.17 -5.79
N ALA A 54 -0.88 14.78 -6.64
CA ALA A 54 -2.23 14.32 -6.88
C ALA A 54 -2.25 12.96 -7.58
N LYS A 55 -1.40 12.77 -8.60
CA LYS A 55 -1.28 11.49 -9.31
C LYS A 55 -0.85 10.37 -8.39
N GLN A 56 0.15 10.61 -7.55
CA GLN A 56 0.60 9.62 -6.56
C GLN A 56 -0.51 9.29 -5.55
N PHE A 57 -1.33 10.27 -5.16
CA PHE A 57 -2.49 10.00 -4.32
C PHE A 57 -3.51 9.09 -5.00
N ALA A 58 -3.88 9.36 -6.25
CA ALA A 58 -4.79 8.52 -7.01
C ALA A 58 -4.27 7.08 -7.13
N LEU A 59 -3.01 6.92 -7.54
CA LEU A 59 -2.32 5.64 -7.66
C LEU A 59 -2.18 4.88 -6.34
N SER A 60 -2.20 5.59 -5.21
CA SER A 60 -2.04 5.01 -3.89
C SER A 60 -3.32 5.03 -3.05
N SER A 61 -4.46 5.23 -3.69
CA SER A 61 -5.75 5.31 -3.03
C SER A 61 -6.30 3.95 -2.60
N GLY A 62 -5.79 2.87 -3.20
CA GLY A 62 -6.34 1.52 -3.04
C GLY A 62 -7.62 1.27 -3.83
N PHE A 63 -7.98 2.15 -4.77
CA PHE A 63 -8.97 1.91 -5.83
C PHE A 63 -8.26 1.58 -7.14
N ASP A 64 -8.91 0.76 -7.97
CA ASP A 64 -8.44 0.50 -9.33
C ASP A 64 -8.72 1.72 -10.23
N GLU A 65 -7.91 1.93 -11.27
CA GLU A 65 -8.11 3.06 -12.18
C GLU A 65 -9.50 3.03 -12.84
N ASP A 66 -9.97 1.83 -13.18
CA ASP A 66 -11.29 1.61 -13.76
C ASP A 66 -12.45 1.99 -12.82
N ASP A 67 -12.21 2.09 -11.50
CA ASP A 67 -13.24 2.52 -10.53
C ASP A 67 -13.53 4.01 -10.63
N TYR A 68 -12.51 4.84 -10.89
CA TYR A 68 -12.66 6.30 -10.87
C TYR A 68 -12.64 6.95 -12.25
N VAL A 69 -12.21 6.27 -13.31
CA VAL A 69 -12.31 6.82 -14.67
C VAL A 69 -13.78 7.04 -15.07
N GLY A 70 -14.14 8.28 -15.40
CA GLY A 70 -15.51 8.68 -15.73
C GLY A 70 -16.42 8.86 -14.51
N ALA A 71 -15.90 8.83 -13.28
CA ALA A 71 -16.68 9.07 -12.07
C ALA A 71 -17.38 10.43 -12.09
N MET A 72 -16.71 11.49 -12.58
CA MET A 72 -17.27 12.83 -12.70
C MET A 72 -18.47 12.90 -13.66
N GLU A 73 -18.53 12.04 -14.69
CA GLU A 73 -19.68 11.96 -15.60
C GLU A 73 -20.90 11.30 -14.95
N ASN A 74 -20.66 10.44 -13.95
CA ASN A 74 -21.69 9.72 -13.19
C ASN A 74 -22.13 10.47 -11.91
N SER A 75 -21.71 11.73 -11.75
CA SER A 75 -22.03 12.52 -10.56
C SER A 75 -23.53 12.74 -10.37
N PHE A 76 -23.91 13.02 -9.13
CA PHE A 76 -25.28 13.31 -8.74
C PHE A 76 -25.35 14.42 -7.69
N LYS A 77 -26.54 15.01 -7.56
CA LYS A 77 -26.79 16.28 -6.85
C LYS A 77 -26.25 16.30 -5.41
N GLU A 78 -26.30 15.18 -4.70
CA GLU A 78 -25.81 15.06 -3.33
C GLU A 78 -24.29 15.22 -3.23
N VAL A 79 -23.54 14.98 -4.31
CA VAL A 79 -22.09 15.15 -4.42
C VAL A 79 -21.72 16.54 -4.94
N ASP A 80 -22.27 16.93 -6.10
CA ASP A 80 -21.85 18.10 -6.88
C ASP A 80 -22.77 19.33 -6.76
N GLY A 81 -23.92 19.17 -6.10
CA GLY A 81 -24.89 20.23 -5.90
C GLY A 81 -24.33 21.39 -5.07
N ALA A 82 -25.05 22.52 -5.05
CA ALA A 82 -24.57 23.76 -4.43
C ALA A 82 -24.13 23.62 -2.95
N ASP A 83 -24.72 22.68 -2.22
CA ASP A 83 -24.40 22.38 -0.82
C ASP A 83 -23.57 21.10 -0.63
N GLY A 84 -23.19 20.43 -1.72
CA GLY A 84 -22.51 19.14 -1.72
C GLY A 84 -21.04 19.20 -1.25
N PRO A 85 -20.46 18.04 -0.93
CA PRO A 85 -19.08 17.92 -0.47
C PRO A 85 -18.07 18.44 -1.51
N GLN A 86 -18.31 18.21 -2.81
CA GLN A 86 -17.38 18.63 -3.87
C GLN A 86 -17.30 20.15 -4.00
N GLN A 87 -18.45 20.85 -4.02
CA GLN A 87 -18.47 22.32 -4.07
C GLN A 87 -17.87 22.94 -2.81
N THR A 88 -18.06 22.29 -1.67
CA THR A 88 -17.48 22.73 -0.39
C THR A 88 -15.95 22.64 -0.45
N LEU A 89 -15.40 21.48 -0.86
CA LEU A 89 -13.96 21.30 -1.01
C LEU A 89 -13.36 22.29 -2.01
N LEU A 90 -13.98 22.41 -3.19
CA LEU A 90 -13.55 23.34 -4.23
C LEU A 90 -13.50 24.78 -3.72
N LYS A 91 -14.51 25.22 -2.97
CA LYS A 91 -14.55 26.56 -2.37
C LYS A 91 -13.34 26.81 -1.46
N TYR A 92 -13.03 25.88 -0.54
CA TYR A 92 -11.91 26.06 0.39
C TYR A 92 -10.54 25.90 -0.28
N CYS A 93 -10.42 25.06 -1.30
CA CYS A 93 -9.18 24.98 -2.08
C CYS A 93 -8.98 26.22 -2.98
N SER A 94 -10.04 26.80 -3.54
CA SER A 94 -9.97 27.99 -4.40
C SER A 94 -9.46 29.23 -3.66
N ILE A 95 -9.65 29.26 -2.35
CA ILE A 95 -9.11 30.28 -1.45
C ILE A 95 -7.57 30.31 -1.48
N LEU A 96 -6.92 29.18 -1.82
CA LEU A 96 -5.47 29.02 -1.93
C LEU A 96 -4.94 29.27 -3.36
N PHE A 97 -5.68 29.97 -4.23
CA PHE A 97 -5.31 30.17 -5.64
C PHE A 97 -3.92 30.77 -5.91
N PHE A 98 -3.31 31.44 -4.92
CA PHE A 98 -1.95 31.97 -5.02
C PHE A 98 -0.86 30.89 -4.85
N ASP A 99 -1.19 29.73 -4.29
CA ASP A 99 -0.30 28.60 -4.10
C ASP A 99 -1.02 27.29 -4.45
N MET A 100 -0.94 26.94 -5.74
CA MET A 100 -1.59 25.75 -6.28
C MET A 100 -1.04 24.44 -5.68
N ASN A 101 0.23 24.41 -5.27
CA ASN A 101 0.80 23.22 -4.64
C ASN A 101 0.19 23.02 -3.25
N LEU A 102 0.08 24.09 -2.47
CA LEU A 102 -0.59 24.05 -1.18
C LEU A 102 -2.08 23.67 -1.32
N ALA A 103 -2.76 24.18 -2.35
CA ALA A 103 -4.15 23.83 -2.65
C ALA A 103 -4.32 22.33 -2.94
N VAL A 104 -3.43 21.76 -3.76
CA VAL A 104 -3.44 20.32 -4.08
C VAL A 104 -3.13 19.48 -2.85
N GLU A 105 -2.12 19.86 -2.06
CA GLU A 105 -1.78 19.11 -0.84
C GLU A 105 -2.92 19.11 0.17
N LEU A 106 -3.58 20.26 0.39
CA LEU A 106 -4.72 20.33 1.29
C LEU A 106 -5.84 19.42 0.78
N ARG A 107 -6.14 19.47 -0.52
CA ARG A 107 -7.21 18.69 -1.15
C ARG A 107 -6.99 17.20 -0.97
N VAL A 108 -5.83 16.70 -1.38
CA VAL A 108 -5.44 15.30 -1.28
C VAL A 108 -5.52 14.80 0.16
N ARG A 109 -4.96 15.56 1.13
CA ARG A 109 -4.99 15.17 2.55
C ARG A 109 -6.40 15.18 3.12
N THR A 110 -7.27 16.10 2.68
CA THR A 110 -8.67 16.12 3.10
C THR A 110 -9.42 14.91 2.58
N VAL A 111 -9.25 14.55 1.30
CA VAL A 111 -9.89 13.35 0.71
C VAL A 111 -9.37 12.08 1.38
N ASP A 112 -8.06 11.97 1.67
CA ASP A 112 -7.49 10.84 2.42
C ASP A 112 -8.11 10.66 3.82
N ASN A 113 -8.38 11.75 4.53
CA ASN A 113 -9.07 11.70 5.83
C ASN A 113 -10.54 11.24 5.68
N ILE A 114 -11.23 11.65 4.61
CA ILE A 114 -12.60 11.18 4.32
C ILE A 114 -12.59 9.69 4.01
N MET A 115 -11.67 9.22 3.15
CA MET A 115 -11.50 7.79 2.88
C MET A 115 -11.28 6.99 4.17
N ARG A 116 -10.50 7.53 5.11
CA ARG A 116 -10.27 6.88 6.41
C ARG A 116 -11.52 6.80 7.27
N GLU A 117 -12.30 7.87 7.36
CA GLU A 117 -13.54 7.89 8.17
C GLU A 117 -14.55 6.86 7.64
N TRP A 118 -14.68 6.77 6.32
CA TRP A 118 -15.62 5.87 5.64
C TRP A 118 -15.06 4.48 5.34
N GLN A 119 -13.80 4.19 5.72
CA GLN A 119 -13.11 2.93 5.45
C GLN A 119 -13.15 2.57 3.94
N LEU A 120 -12.70 3.50 3.09
CA LEU A 120 -12.70 3.37 1.62
C LEU A 120 -11.28 3.16 1.07
N GLY A 121 -11.19 2.50 -0.08
CA GLY A 121 -9.94 2.22 -0.79
C GLY A 121 -8.93 1.48 0.11
N LYS A 122 -7.74 2.07 0.28
CA LYS A 122 -6.69 1.55 1.18
C LYS A 122 -7.09 1.45 2.64
N TYR A 123 -8.20 2.08 3.06
CA TYR A 123 -8.72 1.97 4.42
C TYR A 123 -9.88 0.98 4.54
N ALA A 124 -10.27 0.31 3.45
CA ALA A 124 -11.33 -0.69 3.49
C ALA A 124 -11.00 -1.86 4.41
N ALA A 125 -12.05 -2.41 5.02
CA ALA A 125 -11.95 -3.57 5.89
C ALA A 125 -11.32 -4.75 5.14
N VAL A 126 -10.51 -5.52 5.84
CA VAL A 126 -9.84 -6.70 5.27
C VAL A 126 -10.88 -7.70 4.77
N ASN A 127 -10.83 -8.00 3.47
CA ASN A 127 -11.63 -9.07 2.90
C ASN A 127 -11.00 -10.44 3.21
N ASN A 128 -11.34 -11.01 4.36
CA ASN A 128 -10.83 -12.33 4.80
C ASN A 128 -11.25 -13.52 3.92
N ASN A 129 -12.14 -13.31 2.94
CA ASN A 129 -12.60 -14.40 2.08
C ASN A 129 -11.55 -14.84 1.06
N PHE A 130 -10.57 -13.98 0.76
CA PHE A 130 -9.48 -14.30 -0.16
C PHE A 130 -8.14 -14.05 0.54
N LYS A 131 -7.40 -15.13 0.75
CA LYS A 131 -6.06 -15.11 1.33
C LYS A 131 -5.02 -15.39 0.25
N LEU A 132 -3.81 -14.87 0.43
CA LEU A 132 -2.70 -15.09 -0.51
C LEU A 132 -2.47 -16.58 -0.80
N ILE A 133 -2.56 -17.45 0.23
CA ILE A 133 -2.42 -18.90 0.10
C ILE A 133 -3.44 -19.56 -0.84
N ASN A 134 -4.62 -18.95 -1.01
CA ASN A 134 -5.67 -19.47 -1.89
C ASN A 134 -5.46 -19.04 -3.36
N ILE A 135 -4.60 -18.05 -3.60
CA ILE A 135 -4.36 -17.47 -4.93
C ILE A 135 -3.08 -18.03 -5.54
N VAL A 136 -2.04 -18.23 -4.72
CA VAL A 136 -0.75 -18.70 -5.21
C VAL A 136 -0.81 -20.17 -5.61
N ASN A 137 -0.65 -20.44 -6.90
CA ASN A 137 -0.56 -21.78 -7.44
C ASN A 137 0.85 -22.35 -7.23
N LYS A 138 0.99 -23.33 -6.33
CA LYS A 138 2.26 -23.97 -5.99
C LYS A 138 2.67 -25.01 -7.02
N SER A 139 3.31 -24.58 -8.08
CA SER A 139 3.59 -25.40 -9.26
C SER A 139 5.08 -25.59 -9.53
N ASN A 140 5.93 -24.77 -8.93
CA ASN A 140 7.37 -24.81 -9.15
C ASN A 140 8.07 -25.80 -8.22
N PHE A 141 9.01 -26.56 -8.80
CA PHE A 141 9.90 -27.48 -8.08
C PHE A 141 11.28 -27.42 -8.75
N LEU A 142 12.06 -26.44 -8.34
CA LEU A 142 13.37 -26.07 -8.86
C LEU A 142 14.47 -26.61 -7.94
N ASP A 143 15.63 -26.90 -8.52
CA ASP A 143 16.78 -27.43 -7.79
C ASP A 143 17.38 -26.41 -6.81
N GLU A 144 17.15 -25.11 -7.05
CA GLU A 144 17.56 -24.00 -6.20
C GLU A 144 16.78 -23.92 -4.86
N GLY A 145 15.73 -24.73 -4.72
CA GLY A 145 15.01 -24.92 -3.45
C GLY A 145 13.81 -24.00 -3.25
N ILE A 146 13.31 -23.98 -2.01
CA ILE A 146 11.96 -23.42 -1.72
C ILE A 146 11.86 -21.93 -2.02
N PHE A 147 12.92 -21.13 -1.81
CA PHE A 147 12.84 -19.70 -2.06
C PHE A 147 12.67 -19.43 -3.56
N ALA A 148 13.35 -20.17 -4.43
CA ALA A 148 13.16 -20.07 -5.88
C ALA A 148 11.74 -20.51 -6.29
N ASN A 149 11.23 -21.59 -5.70
CA ASN A 149 9.87 -22.08 -5.96
C ASN A 149 8.82 -21.02 -5.61
N ILE A 150 8.87 -20.48 -4.38
CA ILE A 150 7.93 -19.46 -3.91
C ILE A 150 8.02 -18.21 -4.79
N ASN A 151 9.23 -17.76 -5.14
CA ASN A 151 9.42 -16.58 -5.99
C ASN A 151 8.70 -16.72 -7.34
N ASN A 152 8.85 -17.87 -7.99
CA ASN A 152 8.24 -18.11 -9.29
C ASN A 152 6.74 -18.34 -9.19
N ASP A 153 6.26 -19.05 -8.18
CA ASP A 153 4.83 -19.25 -7.94
C ASP A 153 4.12 -17.91 -7.63
N LEU A 154 4.76 -17.03 -6.85
CA LEU A 154 4.26 -15.66 -6.60
C LEU A 154 4.18 -14.85 -7.89
N ASN A 155 5.24 -14.85 -8.72
CA ASN A 155 5.26 -14.10 -9.98
C ASN A 155 4.24 -14.60 -11.00
N ASN A 156 3.91 -15.89 -10.99
CA ASN A 156 2.92 -16.48 -11.89
C ASN A 156 1.48 -16.23 -11.46
N SER A 157 1.24 -15.96 -10.17
CA SER A 157 -0.11 -15.95 -9.60
C SER A 157 -0.66 -14.56 -9.32
N ILE A 158 0.18 -13.53 -9.21
CA ILE A 158 -0.23 -12.20 -8.77
C ILE A 158 -0.11 -11.18 -9.92
N ASN A 159 -1.17 -10.42 -10.14
CA ASN A 159 -1.25 -9.30 -11.06
C ASN A 159 -1.67 -8.02 -10.30
N GLN A 160 -1.79 -6.89 -11.01
CA GLN A 160 -2.13 -5.59 -10.41
C GLN A 160 -3.59 -5.50 -9.94
N ASP A 161 -4.48 -6.32 -10.51
CA ASP A 161 -5.93 -6.30 -10.25
C ASP A 161 -6.34 -7.11 -8.99
N CYS A 162 -5.37 -7.48 -8.16
CA CYS A 162 -5.63 -8.22 -6.94
C CYS A 162 -6.07 -7.28 -5.82
N ASP A 163 -6.93 -7.78 -4.92
CA ASP A 163 -7.33 -7.08 -3.69
C ASP A 163 -6.12 -6.53 -2.93
N VAL A 164 -6.25 -5.32 -2.38
CA VAL A 164 -5.15 -4.60 -1.70
C VAL A 164 -4.51 -5.42 -0.58
N MET A 165 -5.26 -6.28 0.13
CA MET A 165 -4.73 -7.19 1.14
C MET A 165 -3.81 -8.24 0.51
N ILE A 166 -4.23 -8.82 -0.62
CA ILE A 166 -3.44 -9.81 -1.37
C ILE A 166 -2.15 -9.18 -1.89
N LEU A 167 -2.24 -7.97 -2.46
CA LEU A 167 -1.08 -7.22 -2.93
C LEU A 167 -0.07 -6.95 -1.81
N MET A 168 -0.54 -6.54 -0.63
CA MET A 168 0.36 -6.29 0.49
C MET A 168 0.97 -7.58 1.05
N ALA A 169 0.17 -8.65 1.19
CA ALA A 169 0.66 -9.95 1.62
C ALA A 169 1.70 -10.52 0.63
N TYR A 170 1.45 -10.36 -0.68
CA TYR A 170 2.42 -10.64 -1.73
C TYR A 170 3.71 -9.86 -1.55
N GLY A 171 3.64 -8.56 -1.26
CA GLY A 171 4.80 -7.73 -0.98
C GLY A 171 5.66 -8.27 0.17
N TYR A 172 5.02 -8.65 1.28
CA TYR A 172 5.70 -9.28 2.42
C TYR A 172 6.37 -10.62 2.04
N ALA A 173 5.64 -11.50 1.33
CA ALA A 173 6.16 -12.79 0.90
C ALA A 173 7.34 -12.64 -0.06
N ARG A 174 7.21 -11.79 -1.09
CA ARG A 174 8.25 -11.53 -2.10
C ARG A 174 9.52 -10.95 -1.48
N ARG A 175 9.39 -9.98 -0.56
CA ARG A 175 10.55 -9.41 0.15
C ARG A 175 11.28 -10.47 0.97
N THR A 176 10.55 -11.31 1.69
CA THR A 176 11.11 -12.41 2.47
C THR A 176 11.84 -13.43 1.60
N VAL A 177 11.23 -13.82 0.49
CA VAL A 177 11.80 -14.81 -0.43
C VAL A 177 13.04 -14.26 -1.12
N SER A 178 13.02 -12.99 -1.51
CA SER A 178 14.19 -12.33 -2.10
C SER A 178 15.35 -12.23 -1.12
N ALA A 179 15.06 -12.06 0.18
CA ALA A 179 16.06 -12.17 1.24
C ALA A 179 16.68 -13.59 1.28
N GLY A 180 15.85 -14.63 1.23
CA GLY A 180 16.32 -16.02 1.12
C GLY A 180 17.22 -16.24 -0.09
N LEU A 181 16.77 -15.84 -1.28
CA LEU A 181 17.55 -15.96 -2.53
C LEU A 181 18.87 -15.19 -2.50
N TYR A 182 18.90 -14.02 -1.85
CA TYR A 182 20.13 -13.25 -1.65
C TYR A 182 21.09 -13.98 -0.71
N LEU A 183 20.60 -14.53 0.40
CA LEU A 183 21.40 -15.35 1.31
C LEU A 183 21.90 -16.64 0.64
N GLN A 184 21.14 -17.19 -0.30
CA GLN A 184 21.58 -18.30 -1.15
C GLN A 184 22.66 -17.90 -2.16
N ARG A 185 22.89 -16.59 -2.39
CA ARG A 185 23.73 -16.02 -3.47
C ARG A 185 23.18 -16.23 -4.89
N ILE A 186 21.90 -16.57 -4.99
CA ILE A 186 21.18 -16.63 -6.27
C ILE A 186 20.84 -15.21 -6.71
N PHE A 187 20.34 -14.40 -5.79
CA PHE A 187 20.18 -12.97 -6.01
C PHE A 187 21.43 -12.21 -5.57
N ASN A 188 21.74 -11.15 -6.29
CA ASN A 188 22.64 -10.11 -5.84
C ASN A 188 21.90 -9.06 -5.00
N PHE A 189 22.64 -8.11 -4.44
CA PHE A 189 22.07 -7.09 -3.56
C PHE A 189 21.09 -6.15 -4.30
N GLU A 190 21.34 -5.84 -5.57
CA GLU A 190 20.45 -4.98 -6.37
C GLU A 190 19.09 -5.65 -6.59
N GLU A 191 19.06 -6.95 -6.84
CA GLU A 191 17.83 -7.74 -6.98
C GLU A 191 17.03 -7.78 -5.68
N TYR A 192 17.71 -7.93 -4.53
CA TYR A 192 17.07 -7.79 -3.22
C TYR A 192 16.49 -6.38 -3.02
N GLN A 193 17.28 -5.34 -3.33
CA GLN A 193 16.81 -3.95 -3.21
C GLN A 193 15.61 -3.67 -4.11
N HIS A 194 15.58 -4.24 -5.32
CA HIS A 194 14.42 -4.11 -6.20
C HIS A 194 13.15 -4.67 -5.55
N SER A 195 13.19 -5.88 -4.97
CA SER A 195 12.07 -6.45 -4.23
C SER A 195 11.66 -5.62 -3.01
N LYS A 196 12.62 -5.01 -2.31
CA LYS A 196 12.33 -4.06 -1.23
C LYS A 196 11.61 -2.81 -1.73
N MET A 197 12.00 -2.27 -2.89
CA MET A 197 11.32 -1.13 -3.50
C MET A 197 9.89 -1.46 -3.93
N VAL A 198 9.66 -2.66 -4.47
CA VAL A 198 8.32 -3.18 -4.76
C VAL A 198 7.47 -3.22 -3.48
N PHE A 199 8.01 -3.78 -2.38
CA PHE A 199 7.33 -3.79 -1.08
C PHE A 199 6.95 -2.38 -0.60
N ILE A 200 7.87 -1.41 -0.69
CA ILE A 200 7.61 -0.02 -0.29
C ILE A 200 6.52 0.62 -1.16
N SER A 201 6.51 0.34 -2.46
CA SER A 201 5.46 0.81 -3.37
C SER A 201 4.09 0.26 -2.96
N LEU A 202 3.99 -1.06 -2.75
CA LEU A 202 2.76 -1.72 -2.35
C LEU A 202 2.27 -1.20 -0.99
N GLN A 203 3.16 -0.98 -0.03
CA GLN A 203 2.79 -0.40 1.26
C GLN A 203 2.19 1.00 1.14
N ARG A 204 2.63 1.80 0.16
CA ARG A 204 2.03 3.11 -0.09
C ARG A 204 0.64 2.99 -0.70
N GLN A 205 0.47 2.02 -1.62
CA GLN A 205 -0.73 1.85 -2.43
C GLN A 205 -1.86 1.08 -1.74
N THR A 206 -1.51 0.27 -0.75
CA THR A 206 -2.43 -0.57 0.03
C THR A 206 -2.64 0.02 1.43
N GLY A 207 -3.29 -0.73 2.32
CA GLY A 207 -3.62 -0.24 3.65
C GLY A 207 -2.42 0.05 4.53
N GLN A 208 -2.46 1.20 5.21
CA GLN A 208 -1.36 1.70 6.03
C GLN A 208 -1.58 1.57 7.54
N THR A 209 -2.73 1.02 7.95
CA THR A 209 -3.00 0.78 9.38
C THR A 209 -2.13 -0.36 9.91
N VAL A 210 -1.85 -0.34 11.21
CA VAL A 210 -1.07 -1.40 11.86
C VAL A 210 -1.79 -2.73 11.72
N GLU A 211 -3.12 -2.74 11.90
CA GLU A 211 -3.97 -3.91 11.77
C GLU A 211 -3.91 -4.52 10.37
N PHE A 212 -4.00 -3.69 9.32
CA PHE A 212 -3.89 -4.15 7.94
C PHE A 212 -2.51 -4.75 7.65
N GLN A 213 -1.44 -4.06 8.08
CA GLN A 213 -0.07 -4.50 7.83
C GLN A 213 0.25 -5.81 8.59
N GLU A 214 -0.24 -5.95 9.83
CA GLU A 214 -0.11 -7.19 10.60
C GLU A 214 -0.86 -8.36 9.96
N GLU A 215 -2.06 -8.13 9.43
CA GLU A 215 -2.82 -9.17 8.72
C GLU A 215 -2.17 -9.57 7.40
N ALA A 216 -1.70 -8.59 6.61
CA ALA A 216 -0.94 -8.85 5.39
C ALA A 216 0.34 -9.66 5.65
N ALA A 217 1.08 -9.31 6.71
CA ALA A 217 2.25 -10.06 7.14
C ALA A 217 1.88 -11.48 7.60
N SER A 218 0.77 -11.65 8.31
CA SER A 218 0.24 -12.94 8.74
C SER A 218 -0.08 -13.84 7.55
N GLN A 219 -0.79 -13.34 6.54
CA GLN A 219 -1.10 -14.09 5.31
C GLN A 219 0.15 -14.46 4.51
N ALA A 220 1.14 -13.57 4.47
CA ALA A 220 2.42 -13.87 3.86
C ALA A 220 3.12 -15.05 4.57
N VAL A 221 3.17 -15.02 5.91
CA VAL A 221 3.75 -16.12 6.70
C VAL A 221 2.95 -17.41 6.52
N GLU A 222 1.62 -17.36 6.48
CA GLU A 222 0.76 -18.52 6.21
C GLU A 222 1.11 -19.18 4.88
N LEU A 223 1.28 -18.38 3.81
CA LEU A 223 1.77 -18.89 2.53
C LEU A 223 3.16 -19.51 2.69
N LEU A 224 4.14 -18.81 3.28
CA LEU A 224 5.51 -19.28 3.38
C LEU A 224 5.61 -20.61 4.16
N GLN A 225 4.92 -20.72 5.29
CA GLN A 225 4.86 -21.94 6.11
C GLN A 225 4.27 -23.13 5.37
N SER A 226 3.41 -22.87 4.39
CA SER A 226 2.80 -23.91 3.58
C SER A 226 3.73 -24.48 2.49
N TYR A 227 4.94 -23.93 2.31
CA TYR A 227 6.05 -24.56 1.57
C TYR A 227 7.03 -25.24 2.53
N ASP A 228 7.40 -24.56 3.63
CA ASP A 228 8.24 -25.11 4.69
C ASP A 228 7.86 -24.50 6.04
N ASN A 229 7.47 -25.34 7.00
CA ASN A 229 6.95 -24.88 8.29
C ASN A 229 7.95 -24.08 9.13
N ARG A 230 9.25 -24.16 8.82
CA ARG A 230 10.31 -23.37 9.45
C ARG A 230 10.25 -21.89 9.07
N LEU A 231 9.59 -21.53 7.97
CA LEU A 231 9.36 -20.14 7.56
C LEU A 231 8.27 -19.46 8.39
N ASN A 232 8.39 -19.51 9.72
CA ASN A 232 7.49 -18.85 10.66
C ASN A 232 7.86 -17.36 10.84
N ARG A 233 7.03 -16.61 11.59
CA ARG A 233 7.22 -15.17 11.81
C ARG A 233 8.60 -14.80 12.37
N GLN A 234 9.18 -15.61 13.25
CA GLN A 234 10.50 -15.36 13.85
C GLN A 234 11.59 -15.51 12.79
N THR A 235 11.60 -16.64 12.07
CA THR A 235 12.58 -16.92 11.01
C THR A 235 12.49 -15.91 9.87
N VAL A 236 11.28 -15.56 9.42
CA VAL A 236 11.05 -14.53 8.39
C VAL A 236 11.63 -13.18 8.84
N SER A 237 11.37 -12.77 10.08
CA SER A 237 11.92 -11.53 10.62
C SER A 237 13.45 -11.58 10.68
N ALA A 238 14.03 -12.69 11.14
CA ALA A 238 15.47 -12.84 11.31
C ALA A 238 16.22 -12.81 9.96
N LEU A 239 15.67 -13.45 8.92
CA LEU A 239 16.20 -13.41 7.55
C LEU A 239 16.32 -11.95 7.06
N ILE A 240 15.21 -11.21 7.10
CA ILE A 240 15.16 -9.82 6.64
C ILE A 240 16.11 -8.94 7.48
N SER A 241 16.04 -9.04 8.82
CA SER A 241 16.88 -8.23 9.72
C SER A 241 18.36 -8.45 9.48
N SER A 242 18.79 -9.69 9.21
CA SER A 242 20.21 -9.98 8.97
C SER A 242 20.77 -9.25 7.74
N ILE A 243 19.96 -9.06 6.70
CA ILE A 243 20.37 -8.33 5.50
C ILE A 243 20.33 -6.82 5.77
N GLU A 244 19.24 -6.33 6.36
CA GLU A 244 19.05 -4.89 6.61
C GLU A 244 20.06 -4.32 7.63
N LEU A 245 20.54 -5.14 8.55
CA LEU A 245 21.57 -4.78 9.54
C LEU A 245 22.99 -5.09 9.07
N ASN A 246 23.16 -5.60 7.84
CA ASN A 246 24.44 -6.05 7.30
C ASN A 246 25.14 -7.09 8.21
N GLN A 247 24.36 -8.03 8.74
CA GLN A 247 24.75 -9.12 9.63
C GLN A 247 24.65 -10.48 8.92
N VAL A 248 24.90 -10.50 7.60
CA VAL A 248 24.92 -11.76 6.83
C VAL A 248 26.10 -12.59 7.33
N SER A 249 25.81 -13.81 7.77
CA SER A 249 26.85 -14.73 8.24
C SER A 249 27.66 -15.26 7.06
N ASP A 250 28.98 -15.40 7.24
CA ASP A 250 29.86 -15.99 6.24
C ASP A 250 29.62 -17.51 6.15
N ILE A 251 28.86 -17.93 5.14
CA ILE A 251 28.65 -19.35 4.83
C ILE A 251 29.54 -19.74 3.65
N THR A 252 30.32 -20.80 3.85
CA THR A 252 31.14 -21.42 2.81
C THR A 252 30.25 -22.18 1.84
N CYS A 253 30.39 -21.88 0.54
CA CYS A 253 29.64 -22.51 -0.53
C CYS A 253 30.52 -23.52 -1.28
N SER A 254 30.03 -24.76 -1.48
CA SER A 254 30.71 -25.80 -2.25
C SER A 254 30.30 -25.82 -3.73
N ASN A 255 29.09 -25.37 -4.09
CA ASN A 255 28.47 -25.59 -5.41
C ASN A 255 27.96 -24.31 -6.12
N GLY A 256 28.45 -23.12 -5.78
CA GLY A 256 28.06 -21.85 -6.41
C GLY A 256 26.92 -21.09 -5.70
N PHE A 257 25.99 -21.78 -5.03
CA PHE A 257 24.97 -21.20 -4.14
C PHE A 257 24.86 -21.99 -2.82
N ILE A 258 24.23 -21.41 -1.79
CA ILE A 258 24.02 -22.02 -0.47
C ILE A 258 22.66 -22.72 -0.47
N GLU A 259 22.60 -23.95 0.07
CA GLU A 259 21.36 -24.71 0.19
C GLU A 259 20.37 -24.01 1.14
N TYR A 260 19.08 -24.02 0.81
CA TYR A 260 18.09 -23.28 1.59
C TYR A 260 17.93 -23.85 3.01
N GLU A 261 18.15 -25.16 3.19
CA GLU A 261 18.05 -25.82 4.48
C GLU A 261 19.10 -25.32 5.45
N ASP A 262 20.32 -25.03 5.00
CA ASP A 262 21.38 -24.49 5.84
C ASP A 262 21.02 -23.09 6.33
N ILE A 263 20.46 -22.26 5.45
CA ILE A 263 19.94 -20.94 5.81
C ILE A 263 18.82 -21.09 6.85
N LEU A 264 17.79 -21.90 6.57
CA LEU A 264 16.69 -22.08 7.49
C LEU A 264 17.15 -22.61 8.85
N GLN A 265 18.12 -23.53 8.89
CA GLN A 265 18.66 -24.08 10.13
C GLN A 265 19.27 -22.98 11.01
N MET A 266 19.96 -22.01 10.41
CA MET A 266 20.58 -20.90 11.14
C MET A 266 19.56 -19.97 11.79
N TYR A 267 18.48 -19.65 11.07
CA TYR A 267 17.49 -18.65 11.50
C TYR A 267 16.25 -19.26 12.19
N TYR A 268 16.10 -20.58 12.16
CA TYR A 268 15.03 -21.28 12.88
C TYR A 268 15.38 -21.58 14.33
N MET A 269 16.67 -21.71 14.66
CA MET A 269 17.16 -21.97 16.02
C MET A 269 17.54 -20.72 16.81
N SER A 270 17.47 -19.54 16.19
CA SER A 270 17.81 -18.22 16.77
C SER A 270 16.59 -17.54 17.39
#